data_AF-A0A3S4I288-F1
#
_entry.id   AF-A0A3S4I288-F1
#
_cell.length_a   1.000
_cell.length_b   1.000
_cell.length_c   1.000
_cell.angle_alpha   90.00
_cell.angle_beta   90.00
_cell.angle_gamma   90.00
#
_symmetry.space_group_name_H-M   'P 1'
#
loop_
_entity.id
_entity.type
_entity.pdbx_description
1 polymer ?
#
loop_
_entity_poly.entity_id
_entity_poly.type
_entity_poly.pdbx_seq_one_letter_code
_entity_poly.pdbx_strand_id
1 'polypeptide(L)' 'MFFVIFDVEALYLFAWSTSIRESGWVGFVEAAIFIFVLLAGLVYLARIGALDLDARAFTPRAYEPGNEQYR' A
#
# COMPACT_ATOMS: atom_id res chain seq x y z
N MET A 1 0.30 9.56 -1.47
CA MET A 1 1.53 10.04 -0.81
C MET A 1 2.09 9.06 0.21
N PHE A 2 1.26 8.45 1.07
CA PHE A 2 1.70 7.44 2.06
C PHE A 2 2.48 6.26 1.49
N PHE A 3 2.16 5.82 0.26
CA PHE A 3 2.92 4.76 -0.42
C PHE A 3 4.41 5.10 -0.58
N VAL A 4 4.73 6.33 -1.00
CA VAL A 4 6.13 6.76 -1.20
C VAL A 4 6.89 6.81 0.12
N ILE A 5 6.23 7.27 1.18
CA ILE A 5 6.83 7.33 2.52
C ILE A 5 7.10 5.89 3.02
N PHE A 6 6.11 5.00 2.91
CA PHE A 6 6.25 3.59 3.28
C PHE A 6 7.40 2.90 2.52
N ASP A 7 7.52 3.16 1.22
CA ASP A 7 8.58 2.60 0.38
C ASP A 7 9.98 3.07 0.80
N VAL A 8 10.14 4.36 1.11
CA VAL A 8 11.40 4.92 1.61
C VAL A 8 11.76 4.36 3.00
N GLU A 9 10.79 4.19 3.88
CA GLU A 9 11.00 3.58 5.20
C GLU A 9 11.45 2.11 5.05
N ALA A 10 10.86 1.34 4.13
CA ALA A 10 11.30 -0.02 3.82
C ALA A 10 12.74 -0.06 3.26
N LEU A 11 13.11 0.93 2.44
CA LEU A 11 14.49 1.09 1.94
C LEU A 11 15.48 1.31 3.09
N TYR A 12 15.12 2.10 4.11
CA TYR A 12 15.96 2.28 5.31
C TYR A 12 16.14 0.98 6.10
N LEU A 13 15.09 0.18 6.25
CA LEU A 13 15.21 -1.16 6.86
C LEU A 13 16.12 -2.09 6.05
N PHE A 14 16.05 -2.03 4.72
CA PHE A 14 16.93 -2.81 3.86
C PHE A 14 18.40 -2.39 4.03
N ALA A 15 18.68 -1.09 4.05
CA ALA A 15 20.02 -0.57 4.30
C ALA A 15 20.56 -1.02 5.67
N TRP A 16 19.74 -0.91 6.71
CA TRP A 16 20.08 -1.41 8.06
C TRP A 16 20.33 -2.93 8.08
N SER A 17 19.54 -3.71 7.33
CA SER A 17 19.72 -5.16 7.24
C SER A 17 21.11 -5.56 6.71
N THR A 18 21.77 -4.70 5.92
CA THR A 18 23.14 -4.97 5.43
C THR A 18 24.21 -4.84 6.51
N SER A 19 23.97 -4.02 7.54
CA SER A 19 24.91 -3.76 8.66
C SER A 19 24.42 -4.33 9.99
N ILE A 20 23.49 -5.29 9.95
CA ILE A 20 22.89 -5.90 11.14
C ILE A 20 23.94 -6.53 12.07
N ARG A 21 25.05 -6.99 11.49
CA ARG A 21 26.12 -7.70 12.20
C ARG A 21 27.03 -6.76 12.98
N GLU A 22 27.24 -5.54 12.49
CA GLU A 22 28.02 -4.51 13.18
C GLU A 22 27.18 -3.71 14.19
N SER A 23 25.86 -3.61 13.97
CA SER A 23 24.97 -2.76 14.77
C SER A 23 24.59 -3.35 16.14
N GLY A 24 24.79 -4.66 16.33
CA GLY A 24 24.59 -5.34 17.61
C GLY A 24 23.18 -5.17 18.20
N TRP A 25 23.07 -5.26 19.53
CA TRP A 25 21.80 -5.17 20.24
C TRP A 25 21.11 -3.81 20.13
N VAL A 26 21.87 -2.72 19.99
CA VAL A 26 21.33 -1.37 19.86
C VAL A 26 20.63 -1.22 18.51
N GLY A 27 21.26 -1.65 17.42
CA GLY A 27 20.65 -1.62 16.10
C GLY A 27 19.39 -2.49 16.00
N PHE A 28 19.34 -3.61 16.73
CA PHE A 28 18.15 -4.44 16.80
C PHE A 28 16.95 -3.70 17.42
N VAL A 29 17.18 -2.95 18.51
CA VAL A 29 16.12 -2.15 19.15
C VAL A 29 15.67 -1.01 18.23
N GLU A 30 16.60 -0.35 17.55
CA GLU A 30 16.27 0.69 16.56
C GLU A 30 15.40 0.14 15.43
N ALA A 31 15.76 -1.00 14.85
CA ALA A 31 14.97 -1.64 13.80
C ALA A 31 13.60 -2.11 14.31
N ALA A 32 13.52 -2.64 15.52
CA ALA A 32 12.25 -3.05 16.11
C ALA A 32 11.28 -1.88 16.27
N ILE A 33 11.76 -0.71 16.73
CA ILE A 33 10.95 0.51 16.82
C ILE A 33 10.52 0.99 15.44
N PHE A 34 11.44 0.98 14.48
CA PHE A 34 11.19 1.41 13.10
C PHE A 34 10.10 0.56 12.42
N ILE A 35 10.19 -0.76 12.56
CA ILE A 35 9.17 -1.71 12.08
C ILE A 35 7.82 -1.43 12.76
N PHE A 36 7.82 -1.11 14.06
CA PHE A 36 6.58 -0.80 14.79
C PHE A 36 5.89 0.46 14.26
N VAL A 37 6.66 1.51 13.94
CA VAL A 37 6.13 2.75 13.35
C VAL A 37 5.55 2.47 11.96
N LEU A 38 6.25 1.69 11.14
CA LEU A 38 5.78 1.23 9.83
C LEU A 38 4.46 0.45 9.95
N LEU A 39 4.37 -0.49 10.89
CA LEU A 39 3.15 -1.25 11.16
C LEU A 39 2.00 -0.34 11.63
N ALA A 40 2.27 0.61 12.52
CA ALA A 40 1.25 1.56 12.98
C ALA A 40 0.72 2.40 11.80
N GLY A 41 1.59 2.87 10.91
CA GLY A 41 1.20 3.57 9.69
C GLY A 41 0.38 2.71 8.74
N LEU A 42 0.76 1.45 8.55
CA LEU A 42 0.03 0.49 7.71
C LEU A 42 -1.35 0.19 8.29
N VAL A 43 -1.43 -0.07 9.59
CA VAL A 43 -2.70 -0.29 10.30
C VAL A 43 -3.58 0.96 10.19
N TYR A 44 -3.03 2.16 10.40
CA TYR A 44 -3.77 3.41 10.24
C TYR A 44 -4.39 3.53 8.85
N LEU A 45 -3.60 3.27 7.79
CA LEU A 45 -4.07 3.35 6.42
C LEU A 45 -5.12 2.27 6.08
N ALA A 46 -4.92 1.04 6.57
CA ALA A 46 -5.89 -0.04 6.44
C ALA A 46 -7.22 0.28 7.12
N ARG A 47 -7.19 0.99 8.26
CA ARG A 47 -8.39 1.41 9.00
C ARG A 47 -9.16 2.55 8.32
N ILE A 48 -8.51 3.34 7.47
CA ILE A 48 -9.15 4.41 6.68
C ILE A 48 -9.93 3.85 5.47
N GLY A 49 -9.82 2.55 5.17
CA GLY A 49 -10.66 1.91 4.14
C GLY A 49 -10.22 2.20 2.71
N ALA A 50 -8.96 2.57 2.46
CA ALA A 50 -8.42 2.82 1.12
C ALA A 50 -8.31 1.56 0.21
N LEU A 51 -8.83 0.43 0.66
CA LEU A 51 -8.84 -0.86 -0.04
C LEU A 51 -10.22 -1.18 -0.66
N ASP A 52 -11.09 -0.19 -0.88
CA ASP A 52 -12.23 -0.36 -1.78
C ASP A 52 -11.73 -0.46 -3.23
N LEU A 53 -11.38 -1.69 -3.61
CA LEU A 53 -11.25 -2.12 -4.99
C LEU A 53 -12.64 -2.09 -5.61
N ASP A 54 -13.07 -0.91 -6.04
CA ASP A 54 -14.35 -0.72 -6.72
C ASP A 54 -14.26 -1.38 -8.11
N ALA A 55 -14.56 -2.69 -8.14
CA ALA A 55 -14.65 -3.52 -9.34
C ALA A 55 -15.89 -3.20 -10.19
N ARG A 56 -16.26 -1.91 -10.29
CA ARG A 56 -17.43 -1.41 -11.03
C ARG A 56 -17.07 -0.65 -12.31
N ALA A 57 -15.83 -0.76 -12.79
CA ALA A 57 -15.41 -0.09 -14.03
C ALA A 57 -15.85 -0.81 -15.33
N PHE A 58 -16.69 -1.85 -15.26
CA PHE A 58 -17.27 -2.46 -16.46
C PHE A 58 -18.77 -2.69 -16.28
N THR A 59 -19.56 -1.63 -16.43
CA THR A 59 -20.89 -1.76 -17.02
C THR A 59 -20.70 -1.74 -18.53
N PRO A 60 -20.65 -2.89 -19.22
CA PRO A 60 -20.80 -2.88 -20.67
C PRO A 60 -22.16 -2.24 -20.93
N ARG A 61 -22.18 -1.09 -21.64
CA ARG A 61 -23.44 -0.55 -22.15
C ARG A 61 -24.13 -1.69 -22.87
N ALA A 62 -25.29 -2.09 -22.37
CA ALA A 62 -26.16 -3.01 -23.06
C ALA A 62 -26.33 -2.46 -24.48
N TYR A 63 -25.95 -3.24 -25.46
CA TYR A 63 -26.32 -3.03 -26.84
C TYR A 63 -27.84 -2.82 -26.86
N GLU A 64 -28.30 -1.65 -27.30
CA GLU A 64 -29.70 -1.39 -27.63
C GLU A 64 -29.90 -1.71 -29.12
N PRO A 65 -30.36 -2.92 -29.51
CA PRO A 65 -30.87 -3.14 -30.84
C PRO A 65 -32.29 -2.62 -30.88
N GLY A 66 -32.54 -1.52 -31.58
CA GLY A 66 -33.92 -1.15 -31.86
C GLY A 66 -34.17 0.34 -32.03
N ASN A 67 -33.54 0.95 -33.02
CA ASN A 67 -34.14 2.10 -33.69
C ASN A 67 -34.63 1.68 -35.09
N GLU A 68 -35.58 0.74 -35.10
CA GLU A 68 -36.43 0.41 -36.26
C GLU A 68 -37.48 1.49 -36.55
N GLN A 69 -37.40 2.65 -35.88
CA GLN A 69 -38.32 3.79 -36.02
C GLN A 69 -38.01 4.72 -37.21
N TYR A 70 -37.13 4.32 -38.13
CA TYR A 70 -36.91 5.00 -39.42
C TYR A 70 -37.37 4.10 -40.59
N ARG A 71 -38.61 3.60 -40.53
CA ARG A 71 -39.24 2.83 -41.61
C ARG A 71 -40.61 3.40 -41.96
#